data_AF-A0A453KIC5-F1
#
_entry.id   AF-A0A453KIC5-F1
#
_cell.length_a   1.000
_cell.length_b   1.000
_cell.length_c   1.000
_cell.angle_alpha   90.00
_cell.angle_beta   90.00
_cell.angle_gamma   90.00
#
_symmetry.space_group_name_H-M   'P 1'
#
loop_
_entity.id
_entity.type
_entity.pdbx_description
1 polymer ?
#
loop_
_entity_poly.entity_id
_entity_poly.type
_entity_poly.pdbx_seq_one_letter_code
_entity_poly.pdbx_strand_id
1 'polypeptide(L)'
;IRRRNTASWLREQVLQLGPTFIKLGQLSSTRSDLFPKEFVDELAKLQDRVPAFSPEKAKAFIEKEMGCSVDVAFKEFEDRPIAAASLGQVHRAVLHNGERVAVKVQRPGLRKLFDIDLRNLKLVAEYFQRSEKFGGPSRDWIGIYDECSKILYEEIDYINEGKNADRFRRDFRNIKWVRVPLIMWDYTTEKVLTLEYAPGIKINNLAVLDSRGYSRSLIASRSIESYLIQILKTGFFHADPHPGNLAIDKDGSLIYYDFGMMGEIKSFTRDRLLSLFYAVYEKDANKVIKALIDLEALQPTGDLSPVCRTCYFLGRKVIEEISFNIYFLPPFRYTGKKVRTIFLGQSAEPVTGSTADSSCNWRGLVCNCARSTFPFSFHIYVRHKGILNS
;
A
#
# COMPACT_ATOMS: atom_id res chain seq x y z
N ILE A 1 10.94 12.58 20.76
CA ILE A 1 9.75 13.27 21.33
C ILE A 1 9.28 14.40 20.42
N ARG A 2 10.08 15.47 20.19
CA ARG A 2 9.69 16.61 19.33
C ARG A 2 9.15 16.22 17.94
N ARG A 3 9.84 15.34 17.20
CA ARG A 3 9.37 14.86 15.87
C ARG A 3 8.03 14.13 15.91
N ARG A 4 7.78 13.29 16.92
CA ARG A 4 6.49 12.61 17.08
C ARG A 4 5.36 13.58 17.36
N ASN A 5 5.61 14.59 18.20
CA ASN A 5 4.61 15.64 18.48
C ASN A 5 4.30 16.45 17.21
N THR A 6 5.32 16.80 16.42
CA THR A 6 5.12 17.45 15.11
C THR A 6 4.37 16.57 14.12
N ALA A 7 4.66 15.27 14.07
CA ALA A 7 3.95 14.32 13.22
C ALA A 7 2.46 14.17 13.61
N SER A 8 2.16 14.10 14.91
CA SER A 8 0.78 14.08 15.41
C SER A 8 0.04 15.39 15.08
N TRP A 9 0.70 16.53 15.27
CA TRP A 9 0.15 17.83 14.89
C TRP A 9 -0.12 17.91 13.37
N LEU A 10 0.80 17.44 12.53
CA LEU A 10 0.61 17.41 11.08
C LEU A 10 -0.63 16.57 10.71
N ARG A 11 -0.78 15.39 11.30
CA ARG A 11 -1.95 14.53 11.08
C ARG A 11 -3.25 15.26 11.42
N GLU A 12 -3.30 15.99 12.53
CA GLU A 12 -4.48 16.78 12.92
C GLU A 12 -4.77 17.91 11.92
N GLN A 13 -3.74 18.58 11.42
CA GLN A 13 -3.90 19.60 10.37
C GLN A 13 -4.41 19.00 9.06
N VAL A 14 -3.87 17.84 8.67
CA VAL A 14 -4.33 17.10 7.49
C VAL A 14 -5.81 16.72 7.61
N LEU A 15 -6.26 16.27 8.78
CA LEU A 15 -7.67 15.98 9.04
C LEU A 15 -8.55 17.23 8.92
N GLN A 16 -8.07 18.40 9.39
CA GLN A 16 -8.80 19.66 9.32
C GLN A 16 -8.91 20.22 7.88
N LEU A 17 -7.88 20.02 7.06
CA LEU A 17 -7.86 20.47 5.66
C LEU A 17 -8.79 19.64 4.76
N GLY A 18 -9.17 18.43 5.18
CA GLY A 18 -10.23 17.66 4.57
C GLY A 18 -9.78 16.65 3.50
N PRO A 19 -10.70 16.21 2.62
CA PRO A 19 -10.54 14.99 1.80
C PRO A 19 -9.25 14.92 0.97
N THR A 20 -8.87 16.00 0.29
CA THR A 20 -7.68 16.04 -0.55
C THR A 20 -6.43 15.72 0.25
N PHE A 21 -6.26 16.41 1.38
CA PHE A 21 -5.07 16.26 2.22
C PHE A 21 -5.07 14.93 2.97
N ILE A 22 -6.24 14.42 3.38
CA ILE A 22 -6.35 13.08 3.95
C ILE A 22 -5.81 12.04 2.96
N LYS A 23 -6.20 12.13 1.68
CA LYS A 23 -5.73 11.21 0.64
C LYS A 23 -4.25 11.39 0.31
N LEU A 24 -3.76 12.62 0.20
CA LEU A 24 -2.32 12.87 0.06
C LEU A 24 -1.52 12.34 1.25
N GLY A 25 -2.05 12.44 2.47
CA GLY A 25 -1.45 11.87 3.67
C GLY A 25 -1.41 10.35 3.64
N GLN A 26 -2.48 9.69 3.16
CA GLN A 26 -2.50 8.24 2.95
C GLN A 26 -1.48 7.80 1.90
N LEU A 27 -1.41 8.47 0.75
CA LEU A 27 -0.39 8.23 -0.29
C LEU A 27 1.03 8.47 0.25
N SER A 28 1.21 9.49 1.08
CA SER A 28 2.49 9.79 1.72
C SER A 28 2.89 8.76 2.77
N SER A 29 1.93 8.07 3.40
CA SER A 29 2.21 7.04 4.40
C SER A 29 2.85 5.77 3.82
N THR A 30 2.81 5.59 2.50
CA THR A 30 3.52 4.50 1.82
C THR A 30 4.89 4.93 1.29
N ARG A 31 5.25 6.22 1.44
CA ARG A 31 6.46 6.83 0.86
C ARG A 31 7.50 7.15 1.93
N SER A 32 8.13 6.11 2.49
CA SER A 32 9.20 6.25 3.49
C SER A 32 10.48 6.91 2.96
N ASP A 33 10.60 7.06 1.65
CA ASP A 33 11.66 7.83 0.99
C ASP A 33 11.43 9.35 1.10
N LEU A 34 10.17 9.77 1.22
CA LEU A 34 9.78 11.18 1.29
C LEU A 34 9.77 11.68 2.73
N PHE A 35 9.33 10.85 3.67
CA PHE A 35 9.08 11.25 5.06
C PHE A 35 9.81 10.40 6.09
N PRO A 36 10.27 10.99 7.21
CA PRO A 36 10.79 10.23 8.34
C PRO A 36 9.74 9.26 8.90
N LYS A 37 10.20 8.15 9.48
CA LYS A 37 9.34 7.08 10.02
C LYS A 37 8.24 7.59 10.95
N GLU A 38 8.53 8.56 11.81
CA GLU A 38 7.53 9.10 12.74
C GLU A 38 6.36 9.79 12.04
N PHE A 39 6.59 10.40 10.88
CA PHE A 39 5.52 11.00 10.07
C PHE A 39 4.74 9.94 9.33
N VAL A 40 5.42 8.96 8.74
CA VAL A 40 4.78 7.80 8.09
C VAL A 40 3.84 7.07 9.05
N ASP A 41 4.31 6.76 10.26
CA ASP A 41 3.54 6.05 11.29
C ASP A 41 2.28 6.85 11.71
N GLU A 42 2.35 8.19 11.78
CA GLU A 42 1.19 9.03 12.12
C GLU A 42 0.23 9.22 10.95
N LEU A 43 0.74 9.40 9.73
CA LEU A 43 -0.08 9.52 8.52
C LEU A 43 -0.81 8.22 8.19
N ALA A 44 -0.24 7.06 8.51
CA ALA A 44 -0.92 5.77 8.40
C ALA A 44 -2.22 5.70 9.23
N LYS A 45 -2.36 6.54 10.27
CA LYS A 45 -3.58 6.63 11.09
C LYS A 45 -4.70 7.46 10.45
N LEU A 46 -4.44 8.16 9.34
CA LEU A 46 -5.47 8.92 8.59
C LEU A 46 -6.53 8.02 7.93
N GLN A 47 -6.43 6.70 8.13
CA GLN A 47 -7.41 5.70 7.70
C GLN A 47 -8.67 5.68 8.60
N ASP A 48 -8.78 6.61 9.54
CA ASP A 48 -9.91 6.74 10.45
C ASP A 48 -11.21 7.16 9.75
N ARG A 49 -12.33 6.68 10.29
CA ARG A 49 -13.68 6.92 9.76
C ARG A 49 -14.05 8.40 9.89
N VAL A 50 -14.17 9.07 8.75
CA VAL A 50 -14.75 10.41 8.67
C VAL A 50 -16.26 10.32 8.94
N PRO A 51 -16.86 11.30 9.65
CA PRO A 51 -18.31 11.32 9.85
C PRO A 51 -19.08 11.24 8.53
N ALA A 52 -20.11 10.40 8.52
CA ALA A 52 -21.07 10.29 7.42
C ALA A 52 -21.78 11.63 7.20
N PHE A 53 -22.11 11.93 5.95
CA PHE A 53 -23.05 13.00 5.64
C PHE A 53 -24.48 12.48 5.74
N SER A 54 -25.44 13.41 5.87
CA SER A 54 -26.82 13.04 6.19
C SER A 54 -27.45 12.17 5.10
N PRO A 55 -28.38 11.25 5.45
CA PRO A 55 -29.05 10.38 4.49
C PRO A 55 -29.76 11.15 3.38
N GLU A 56 -30.35 12.30 3.71
CA GLU A 56 -31.08 13.15 2.76
C GLU A 56 -30.13 13.72 1.70
N LYS A 57 -28.91 14.12 2.10
CA LYS A 57 -27.87 14.56 1.17
C LYS A 57 -27.40 13.42 0.27
N ALA A 58 -27.31 12.19 0.81
CA ALA A 58 -26.94 11.01 0.03
C ALA A 58 -28.01 10.69 -1.02
N LYS A 59 -29.27 10.59 -0.61
CA LYS A 59 -30.39 10.32 -1.52
C LYS A 59 -30.46 11.38 -2.62
N ALA A 60 -30.52 12.67 -2.25
CA ALA A 60 -30.59 13.75 -3.24
C ALA A 60 -29.42 13.74 -4.24
N PHE A 61 -28.22 13.34 -3.79
CA PHE A 61 -27.07 13.21 -4.67
C PHE A 61 -27.16 11.99 -5.59
N ILE A 62 -27.59 10.83 -5.08
CA ILE A 62 -27.86 9.64 -5.88
C ILE A 62 -28.91 9.94 -6.95
N GLU A 63 -30.02 10.58 -6.57
CA GLU A 63 -31.14 10.89 -7.47
C GLU A 63 -30.70 11.82 -8.60
N LYS A 64 -29.88 12.81 -8.27
CA LYS A 64 -29.30 13.72 -9.25
C LYS A 64 -28.41 12.99 -10.26
N GLU A 65 -27.57 12.06 -9.80
CA GLU A 65 -26.65 11.33 -10.67
C GLU A 65 -27.36 10.24 -11.49
N MET A 66 -28.39 9.60 -10.94
CA MET A 66 -29.15 8.54 -11.62
C MET A 66 -30.33 9.06 -12.46
N GLY A 67 -30.75 10.32 -12.28
CA GLY A 67 -31.87 10.92 -13.02
C GLY A 67 -33.25 10.38 -12.63
N CYS A 68 -33.36 9.64 -11.52
CA CYS A 68 -34.61 9.10 -10.98
C CYS A 68 -34.57 9.08 -9.44
N SER A 69 -35.71 8.88 -8.77
CA SER A 69 -35.73 8.81 -7.31
C SER A 69 -35.06 7.53 -6.78
N VAL A 70 -34.57 7.56 -5.54
CA VAL A 70 -33.96 6.37 -4.90
C VAL A 70 -34.94 5.19 -4.86
N ASP A 71 -36.23 5.47 -4.61
CA ASP A 71 -37.27 4.43 -4.54
C ASP A 71 -37.61 3.82 -5.91
N VAL A 72 -37.32 4.54 -7.01
CA VAL A 72 -37.43 3.99 -8.38
C VAL A 72 -36.22 3.10 -8.68
N ALA A 73 -35.01 3.53 -8.32
CA ALA A 73 -33.79 2.76 -8.55
C ALA A 73 -33.72 1.49 -7.66
N PHE A 74 -34.08 1.61 -6.38
CA PHE A 74 -33.93 0.57 -5.38
C PHE A 74 -35.27 0.24 -4.73
N LYS A 75 -35.51 -1.05 -4.48
CA LYS A 75 -36.67 -1.52 -3.72
C LYS A 75 -36.57 -1.10 -2.25
N GLU A 76 -35.38 -1.20 -1.68
CA GLU A 76 -35.08 -0.79 -0.31
C GLU A 76 -33.71 -0.10 -0.30
N PHE A 77 -33.58 0.98 0.47
CA PHE A 77 -32.32 1.70 0.65
C PHE A 77 -32.14 2.04 2.14
N GLU A 78 -31.05 1.57 2.75
CA GLU A 78 -30.75 1.83 4.16
C GLU A 78 -30.19 3.25 4.35
N ASP A 79 -30.92 4.10 5.09
CA ASP A 79 -30.49 5.47 5.40
C ASP A 79 -29.16 5.52 6.15
N ARG A 80 -28.91 4.53 7.02
CA ARG A 80 -27.67 4.46 7.79
C ARG A 80 -26.57 3.82 6.94
N PRO A 81 -25.46 4.54 6.65
CA PRO A 81 -24.36 3.95 5.91
C PRO A 81 -23.66 2.86 6.73
N ILE A 82 -23.22 1.81 6.04
CA ILE A 82 -22.41 0.73 6.61
C ILE A 82 -20.94 1.12 6.79
N ALA A 83 -20.48 2.07 5.98
CA ALA A 83 -19.13 2.59 6.03
C ALA A 83 -19.12 4.06 5.58
N ALA A 84 -18.26 4.87 6.18
CA ALA A 84 -17.98 6.22 5.76
C ALA A 84 -16.45 6.42 5.74
N ALA A 85 -15.98 7.08 4.69
CA ALA A 85 -14.58 7.36 4.41
C ALA A 85 -14.42 8.82 3.96
N SER A 86 -13.18 9.23 3.68
CA SER A 86 -12.86 10.60 3.28
C SER A 86 -13.56 11.02 1.98
N LEU A 87 -13.68 10.12 1.01
CA LEU A 87 -14.25 10.40 -0.31
C LEU A 87 -15.74 10.09 -0.45
N GLY A 88 -16.37 9.45 0.53
CA GLY A 88 -17.75 9.04 0.37
C GLY A 88 -18.24 8.14 1.50
N GLN A 89 -19.42 7.58 1.29
CA GLN A 89 -20.02 6.61 2.19
C GLN A 89 -20.71 5.49 1.41
N VAL A 90 -20.91 4.36 2.07
CA VAL A 90 -21.47 3.16 1.47
C VAL A 90 -22.77 2.81 2.17
N HIS A 91 -23.84 2.65 1.40
CA HIS A 91 -25.16 2.24 1.86
C HIS A 91 -25.46 0.81 1.41
N ARG A 92 -26.32 0.13 2.16
CA ARG A 92 -26.94 -1.11 1.68
C ARG A 92 -28.24 -0.76 0.97
N ALA A 93 -28.51 -1.49 -0.10
CA ALA A 93 -29.78 -1.42 -0.79
C ALA A 93 -30.19 -2.79 -1.34
N VAL A 94 -31.44 -2.88 -1.78
CA VAL A 94 -32.01 -4.05 -2.45
C VAL A 94 -32.56 -3.60 -3.80
N LEU A 95 -32.15 -4.26 -4.87
CA LEU A 95 -32.69 -4.03 -6.21
C LEU A 95 -34.09 -4.63 -6.34
N HIS A 96 -34.86 -4.18 -7.34
CA HIS A 96 -36.21 -4.70 -7.59
C HIS A 96 -36.25 -6.18 -7.97
N ASN A 97 -35.15 -6.73 -8.49
CA ASN A 97 -34.98 -8.16 -8.73
C ASN A 97 -34.64 -8.98 -7.46
N GLY A 98 -34.52 -8.32 -6.29
CA GLY A 98 -34.23 -8.94 -5.00
C GLY A 98 -32.74 -9.05 -4.65
N GLU A 99 -31.83 -8.65 -5.54
CA GLU A 99 -30.39 -8.67 -5.26
C GLU A 99 -30.00 -7.62 -4.22
N ARG A 100 -29.15 -8.00 -3.28
CA ARG A 100 -28.59 -7.08 -2.28
C ARG A 100 -27.34 -6.42 -2.83
N VAL A 101 -27.25 -5.11 -2.69
CA VAL A 101 -26.16 -4.30 -3.23
C VAL A 101 -25.58 -3.35 -2.18
N ALA A 102 -24.31 -2.99 -2.37
CA ALA A 102 -23.64 -1.91 -1.68
C ALA A 102 -23.52 -0.73 -2.66
N VAL A 103 -24.01 0.44 -2.23
CA VAL A 103 -24.01 1.68 -3.03
C VAL A 103 -22.98 2.63 -2.43
N LYS A 104 -21.81 2.75 -3.07
CA LYS A 104 -20.80 3.75 -2.71
C LYS A 104 -21.20 5.09 -3.33
N VAL A 105 -21.32 6.11 -2.51
CA VAL A 105 -21.75 7.46 -2.91
C VAL A 105 -20.63 8.44 -2.57
N GLN A 106 -20.16 9.20 -3.56
CA GLN A 106 -19.15 10.22 -3.33
C GLN A 106 -19.67 11.34 -2.44
N ARG A 107 -18.76 11.98 -1.70
CA ARG A 107 -19.09 13.21 -0.97
C ARG A 107 -19.40 14.33 -1.99
N PRO A 108 -20.56 15.01 -1.89
CA PRO A 108 -20.92 16.06 -2.84
C PRO A 108 -19.87 17.16 -2.93
N GLY A 109 -19.51 17.57 -4.15
CA GLY A 109 -18.57 18.67 -4.41
C GLY A 109 -17.09 18.29 -4.42
N LEU A 110 -16.74 17.01 -4.27
CA LEU A 110 -15.35 16.53 -4.23
C LEU A 110 -14.49 17.00 -5.40
N ARG A 111 -14.99 16.85 -6.64
CA ARG A 111 -14.21 17.24 -7.83
C ARG A 111 -13.81 18.71 -7.80
N LYS A 112 -14.76 19.61 -7.47
CA LYS A 112 -14.48 21.05 -7.34
C LYS A 112 -13.48 21.35 -6.23
N LEU A 113 -13.57 20.64 -5.11
CA LEU A 113 -12.60 20.75 -4.01
C LEU A 113 -11.20 20.37 -4.50
N PHE A 114 -11.07 19.22 -5.17
CA PHE A 114 -9.80 18.75 -5.71
C PHE A 114 -9.21 19.72 -6.74
N ASP A 115 -10.04 20.24 -7.65
CA ASP A 115 -9.60 21.21 -8.66
C ASP A 115 -8.98 22.48 -8.05
N ILE A 116 -9.49 22.92 -6.89
CA ILE A 116 -8.96 24.08 -6.15
C ILE A 116 -7.68 23.70 -5.40
N ASP A 117 -7.71 22.62 -4.64
CA ASP A 117 -6.60 22.20 -3.80
C ASP A 117 -5.37 21.81 -4.64
N LEU A 118 -5.56 21.04 -5.71
CA LEU A 118 -4.48 20.62 -6.60
C LEU A 118 -3.86 21.81 -7.33
N ARG A 119 -4.66 22.81 -7.72
CA ARG A 119 -4.13 24.05 -8.30
C ARG A 119 -3.19 24.77 -7.33
N ASN A 120 -3.55 24.85 -6.06
CA ASN A 120 -2.70 25.45 -5.02
C ASN A 120 -1.44 24.61 -4.77
N LEU A 121 -1.59 23.28 -4.72
CA LEU A 121 -0.45 22.36 -4.53
C LEU A 121 0.53 22.41 -5.69
N LYS A 122 0.06 22.64 -6.92
CA LYS A 122 0.93 22.84 -8.08
C LYS A 122 1.85 24.04 -7.89
N LEU A 123 1.31 25.17 -7.42
CA LEU A 123 2.12 26.37 -7.14
C LEU A 123 3.17 26.10 -6.06
N VAL A 124 2.82 25.32 -5.03
CA VAL A 124 3.76 24.90 -3.99
C VAL A 124 4.85 23.99 -4.56
N ALA A 125 4.49 23.03 -5.40
CA ALA A 125 5.45 22.13 -6.05
C ALA A 125 6.40 22.90 -6.97
N GLU A 126 5.90 23.86 -7.76
CA GLU A 126 6.71 24.76 -8.60
C GLU A 126 7.65 25.65 -7.77
N TYR A 127 7.21 26.08 -6.58
CA TYR A 127 8.07 26.83 -5.66
C TYR A 127 9.19 25.94 -5.08
N PHE A 128 8.86 24.72 -4.63
CA PHE A 128 9.85 23.77 -4.11
C PHE A 128 10.85 23.32 -5.17
N GLN A 129 10.40 23.12 -6.41
CA GLN A 129 11.27 22.74 -7.52
C GLN A 129 12.36 23.80 -7.78
N ARG A 130 12.01 25.08 -7.62
CA ARG A 130 12.93 26.23 -7.78
C ARG A 130 13.78 26.51 -6.55
N SER A 131 13.45 25.94 -5.39
CA SER A 131 14.13 26.24 -4.13
C SER A 131 15.22 25.23 -3.82
N GLU A 132 16.47 25.69 -3.76
CA GLU A 132 17.61 24.86 -3.35
C GLU A 132 17.46 24.29 -1.93
N LYS A 133 16.77 25.02 -1.02
CA LYS A 133 16.54 24.59 0.37
C LYS A 133 15.65 23.36 0.50
N PHE A 134 14.71 23.18 -0.42
CA PHE A 134 13.75 22.08 -0.40
C PHE A 134 14.13 20.95 -1.36
N GLY A 135 15.42 20.86 -1.69
CA GLY A 135 15.98 19.80 -2.54
C GLY A 135 16.17 20.19 -4.00
N GLY A 136 15.68 21.36 -4.45
CA GLY A 136 15.92 21.87 -5.80
C GLY A 136 15.75 20.81 -6.90
N PRO A 137 16.63 20.78 -7.92
CA PRO A 137 16.60 19.76 -8.99
C PRO A 137 16.86 18.31 -8.53
N SER A 138 17.27 18.07 -7.27
CA SER A 138 17.59 16.73 -6.79
C SER A 138 16.36 15.88 -6.45
N ARG A 139 15.19 16.52 -6.33
CA ARG A 139 13.89 15.89 -6.12
C ARG A 139 12.90 16.45 -7.14
N ASP A 140 12.18 15.57 -7.82
CA ASP A 140 11.19 15.93 -8.83
C ASP A 140 9.84 16.24 -8.17
N TRP A 141 9.69 17.47 -7.69
CA TRP A 141 8.48 17.91 -6.98
C TRP A 141 7.27 17.99 -7.92
N ILE A 142 7.50 18.33 -9.19
CA ILE A 142 6.45 18.36 -10.21
C ILE A 142 5.99 16.95 -10.54
N GLY A 143 6.92 16.01 -10.76
CA GLY A 143 6.57 14.61 -10.98
C GLY A 143 5.79 13.99 -9.82
N ILE A 144 6.19 14.28 -8.56
CA ILE A 144 5.44 13.84 -7.37
C ILE A 144 4.03 14.45 -7.35
N TYR A 145 3.90 15.74 -7.68
CA TYR A 145 2.60 16.40 -7.79
C TYR A 145 1.73 15.76 -8.87
N ASP A 146 2.27 15.52 -10.07
CA ASP A 146 1.54 14.94 -11.20
C ASP A 146 1.07 13.52 -10.88
N GLU A 147 1.91 12.71 -10.23
CA GLU A 147 1.55 11.37 -9.74
C GLU A 147 0.40 11.42 -8.73
N CYS A 148 0.52 12.25 -7.69
CA CYS A 148 -0.52 12.42 -6.68
C CYS A 148 -1.84 12.94 -7.26
N SER A 149 -1.76 13.94 -8.15
CA SER A 149 -2.90 14.54 -8.84
C SER A 149 -3.66 13.48 -9.66
N LYS A 150 -2.91 12.69 -10.44
CA LYS A 150 -3.49 11.60 -11.24
C LYS A 150 -4.23 10.60 -10.36
N ILE A 151 -3.60 10.12 -9.29
CA ILE A 151 -4.19 9.13 -8.38
C ILE A 151 -5.48 9.67 -7.73
N LEU A 152 -5.48 10.95 -7.32
CA LEU A 152 -6.65 11.57 -6.72
C LEU A 152 -7.84 11.65 -7.67
N TYR A 153 -7.61 11.97 -8.95
CA TYR A 153 -8.67 11.97 -9.96
C TYR A 153 -9.16 10.57 -10.30
N GLU A 154 -8.27 9.58 -10.36
CA GLU A 154 -8.62 8.17 -10.56
C GLU A 154 -9.49 7.63 -9.41
N GLU A 155 -9.23 8.05 -8.16
CA GLU A 155 -10.03 7.63 -7.00
C GLU A 155 -11.46 8.18 -6.97
N ILE A 156 -11.73 9.29 -7.65
CA ILE A 156 -13.09 9.85 -7.78
C ILE A 156 -13.75 9.48 -9.11
N ASP A 157 -13.15 8.58 -9.89
CA ASP A 157 -13.75 8.01 -11.09
C ASP A 157 -14.26 6.60 -10.79
N TYR A 158 -15.52 6.51 -10.39
CA TYR A 158 -16.17 5.24 -10.07
C TYR A 158 -16.43 4.36 -11.29
N ILE A 159 -16.44 4.92 -12.51
CA ILE A 159 -16.50 4.11 -13.73
C ILE A 159 -15.18 3.38 -13.92
N ASN A 160 -14.05 4.06 -13.69
CA ASN A 160 -12.74 3.42 -13.72
C ASN A 160 -12.59 2.36 -12.63
N GLU A 161 -13.03 2.64 -11.40
CA GLU A 161 -13.04 1.65 -10.32
C GLU A 161 -13.87 0.39 -10.70
N GLY A 162 -15.06 0.57 -11.27
CA GLY A 162 -15.89 -0.56 -11.73
C GLY A 162 -15.20 -1.38 -12.84
N LYS A 163 -14.56 -0.73 -13.81
CA LYS A 163 -13.82 -1.41 -14.89
C LYS A 163 -12.63 -2.20 -14.34
N ASN A 164 -11.94 -1.62 -13.36
CA ASN A 164 -10.83 -2.26 -12.66
C ASN A 164 -11.31 -3.51 -11.90
N ALA A 165 -12.43 -3.42 -11.20
CA ALA A 165 -13.05 -4.55 -10.51
C ALA A 165 -13.40 -5.69 -11.49
N ASP A 166 -14.00 -5.38 -12.63
CA ASP A 166 -14.34 -6.37 -13.66
C ASP A 166 -13.10 -7.03 -14.28
N ARG A 167 -12.05 -6.25 -14.57
CA ARG A 167 -10.76 -6.79 -15.03
C ARG A 167 -10.18 -7.74 -13.99
N PHE A 168 -10.13 -7.32 -12.72
CA PHE A 168 -9.58 -8.12 -11.63
C PHE A 168 -10.38 -9.42 -11.44
N ARG A 169 -11.72 -9.34 -11.46
CA ARG A 169 -12.62 -10.50 -11.41
C ARG A 169 -12.35 -11.49 -12.54
N ARG A 170 -12.14 -11.00 -13.77
CA ARG A 170 -11.80 -11.85 -14.92
C ARG A 170 -10.44 -12.53 -14.76
N ASP A 171 -9.46 -11.83 -14.21
CA ASP A 171 -8.11 -12.34 -13.99
C ASP A 171 -8.09 -13.45 -12.92
N PHE A 172 -8.97 -13.33 -11.91
CA PHE A 172 -9.12 -14.29 -10.82
C PHE A 172 -10.22 -15.34 -11.03
N ARG A 173 -10.86 -15.42 -12.21
CA ARG A 173 -12.00 -16.32 -12.49
C ARG A 173 -11.78 -17.81 -12.17
N ASN A 174 -10.52 -18.27 -12.21
CA ASN A 174 -10.14 -19.66 -11.93
C ASN A 174 -9.66 -19.88 -10.49
N ILE A 175 -9.59 -18.83 -9.67
CA ILE A 175 -9.10 -18.84 -8.30
C ILE A 175 -10.30 -18.72 -7.35
N LYS A 176 -10.83 -19.86 -6.93
CA LYS A 176 -12.10 -19.94 -6.17
C LYS A 176 -12.06 -19.23 -4.81
N TRP A 177 -10.88 -19.02 -4.25
CA TRP A 177 -10.69 -18.39 -2.93
C TRP A 177 -10.45 -16.86 -3.02
N VAL A 178 -10.59 -16.26 -4.20
CA VAL A 178 -10.64 -14.81 -4.40
C VAL A 178 -12.02 -14.42 -4.90
N ARG A 179 -12.69 -13.54 -4.17
CA ARG A 179 -14.02 -13.03 -4.46
C ARG A 179 -13.96 -11.54 -4.77
N VAL A 180 -14.62 -11.17 -5.85
CA VAL A 180 -14.79 -9.79 -6.30
C VAL A 180 -16.29 -9.57 -6.50
N PRO A 181 -16.90 -8.63 -5.76
CA PRO A 181 -18.30 -8.28 -5.96
C PRO A 181 -18.60 -7.89 -7.42
N LEU A 182 -19.76 -8.32 -7.92
CA LEU A 182 -20.22 -7.90 -9.25
C LEU A 182 -20.53 -6.41 -9.29
N ILE A 183 -20.16 -5.72 -10.36
CA ILE A 183 -20.57 -4.33 -10.60
C ILE A 183 -21.96 -4.32 -11.23
N MET A 184 -22.86 -3.52 -10.67
CA MET A 184 -24.20 -3.29 -11.19
C MET A 184 -24.16 -2.04 -12.08
N TRP A 185 -23.78 -2.23 -13.35
CA TRP A 185 -23.50 -1.13 -14.29
C TRP A 185 -24.71 -0.23 -14.55
N ASP A 186 -25.91 -0.79 -14.60
CA ASP A 186 -27.16 -0.01 -14.76
C ASP A 186 -27.45 0.92 -13.57
N TYR A 187 -26.78 0.69 -12.44
CA TYR A 187 -26.90 1.46 -11.20
C TYR A 187 -25.58 2.18 -10.85
N THR A 188 -24.69 2.34 -11.83
CA THR A 188 -23.36 2.93 -11.63
C THR A 188 -23.19 4.15 -12.52
N THR A 189 -22.63 5.21 -11.95
CA THR A 189 -22.30 6.48 -12.60
C THR A 189 -20.87 6.89 -12.23
N GLU A 190 -20.41 8.04 -12.72
CA GLU A 190 -19.10 8.59 -12.32
C GLU A 190 -18.97 8.85 -10.81
N LYS A 191 -20.10 9.04 -10.10
CA LYS A 191 -20.11 9.44 -8.68
C LYS A 191 -20.89 8.50 -7.75
N VAL A 192 -21.54 7.48 -8.30
CA VAL A 192 -22.23 6.43 -7.55
C VAL A 192 -21.78 5.07 -8.08
N LEU A 193 -21.18 4.23 -7.25
CA LEU A 193 -20.76 2.88 -7.61
C LEU A 193 -21.65 1.87 -6.91
N THR A 194 -22.35 1.04 -7.68
CA THR A 194 -23.20 -0.02 -7.13
C THR A 194 -22.56 -1.37 -7.40
N LEU A 195 -22.37 -2.16 -6.35
CA LEU A 195 -21.78 -3.48 -6.42
C LEU A 195 -22.58 -4.49 -5.60
N GLU A 196 -22.43 -5.77 -5.90
CA GLU A 196 -22.98 -6.88 -5.12
C GLU A 196 -22.63 -6.71 -3.63
N TYR A 197 -23.63 -6.88 -2.76
CA TYR A 197 -23.37 -6.87 -1.33
C TYR A 197 -22.75 -8.19 -0.88
N ALA A 198 -21.42 -8.20 -0.74
CA ALA A 198 -20.66 -9.33 -0.22
C ALA A 198 -20.26 -9.09 1.25
N PRO A 199 -20.95 -9.67 2.25
CA PRO A 199 -20.56 -9.51 3.66
C PRO A 199 -19.26 -10.27 3.97
N GLY A 200 -18.37 -9.65 4.74
CA GLY A 200 -17.11 -10.26 5.14
C GLY A 200 -16.56 -9.70 6.45
N ILE A 201 -15.62 -10.42 7.04
CA ILE A 201 -14.89 -10.01 8.26
C ILE A 201 -13.61 -9.32 7.82
N LYS A 202 -13.41 -8.05 8.19
CA LYS A 202 -12.18 -7.34 7.83
C LYS A 202 -10.94 -8.12 8.25
N ILE A 203 -9.94 -8.19 7.37
CA ILE A 203 -8.73 -9.01 7.59
C ILE A 203 -7.93 -8.55 8.83
N ASN A 204 -8.06 -7.29 9.23
CA ASN A 204 -7.42 -6.72 10.42
C ASN A 204 -8.17 -7.01 11.73
N ASN A 205 -9.38 -7.60 11.69
CA ASN A 205 -10.14 -7.95 12.89
C ASN A 205 -9.76 -9.34 13.40
N LEU A 206 -8.53 -9.45 13.92
CA LEU A 206 -7.93 -10.71 14.35
C LEU A 206 -8.74 -11.43 15.44
N ALA A 207 -9.36 -10.69 16.37
CA ALA A 207 -10.15 -11.28 17.44
C ALA A 207 -11.41 -12.01 16.93
N VAL A 208 -12.08 -11.45 15.91
CA VAL A 208 -13.24 -12.08 15.29
C VAL A 208 -12.84 -13.24 14.40
N LEU A 209 -11.69 -13.16 13.73
CA LEU A 209 -11.17 -14.27 12.94
C LEU A 209 -10.83 -15.48 13.82
N ASP A 210 -10.19 -15.26 14.97
CA ASP A 210 -9.86 -16.33 15.91
C ASP A 210 -11.10 -16.97 16.53
N SER A 211 -12.07 -16.15 16.96
CA SER A 211 -13.28 -16.67 17.61
C SER A 211 -14.16 -17.49 16.67
N ARG A 212 -14.03 -17.27 15.35
CA ARG A 212 -14.70 -18.07 14.31
C ARG A 212 -13.83 -19.20 13.76
N GLY A 213 -12.63 -19.43 14.31
CA GLY A 213 -11.78 -20.54 13.93
C GLY A 213 -11.09 -20.41 12.57
N TYR A 214 -10.97 -19.20 12.02
CA TYR A 214 -10.26 -19.00 10.76
C TYR A 214 -8.75 -19.22 10.93
N SER A 215 -8.15 -19.98 10.02
CA SER A 215 -6.69 -20.16 10.00
C SER A 215 -6.01 -18.89 9.48
N ARG A 216 -5.33 -18.16 10.38
CA ARG A 216 -4.50 -17.00 10.03
C ARG A 216 -3.40 -17.34 9.04
N SER A 217 -2.81 -18.53 9.17
CA SER A 217 -1.75 -19.01 8.26
C SER A 217 -2.29 -19.18 6.84
N LEU A 218 -3.49 -19.77 6.69
CA LEU A 218 -4.14 -19.91 5.40
C LEU A 218 -4.50 -18.56 4.79
N ILE A 219 -5.04 -17.63 5.60
CA ILE A 219 -5.36 -16.27 5.14
C ILE A 219 -4.10 -15.56 4.64
N ALA A 220 -3.02 -15.58 5.43
CA ALA A 220 -1.75 -14.96 5.05
C ALA A 220 -1.18 -15.59 3.76
N SER A 221 -1.19 -16.91 3.64
CA SER A 221 -0.75 -17.61 2.43
C SER A 221 -1.56 -17.20 1.21
N ARG A 222 -2.90 -17.17 1.32
CA ARG A 222 -3.80 -16.74 0.23
C ARG A 222 -3.55 -15.29 -0.15
N SER A 223 -3.34 -14.40 0.83
CA SER A 223 -3.06 -12.99 0.56
C SER A 223 -1.73 -12.83 -0.18
N ILE A 224 -0.67 -13.51 0.25
CA ILE A 224 0.62 -13.47 -0.45
C ILE A 224 0.47 -14.04 -1.86
N GLU A 225 -0.18 -15.20 -2.00
CA GLU A 225 -0.41 -15.85 -3.29
C GLU A 225 -1.21 -14.95 -4.24
N SER A 226 -2.25 -14.26 -3.78
CA SER A 226 -3.02 -13.35 -4.63
C SER A 226 -2.19 -12.17 -5.12
N TYR A 227 -1.31 -11.59 -4.28
CA TYR A 227 -0.39 -10.53 -4.72
C TYR A 227 0.67 -11.04 -5.70
N LEU A 228 1.20 -12.24 -5.49
CA LEU A 228 2.14 -12.86 -6.44
C LEU A 228 1.46 -13.11 -7.80
N ILE A 229 0.22 -13.59 -7.82
CA ILE A 229 -0.56 -13.74 -9.04
C ILE A 229 -0.72 -12.40 -9.75
N GLN A 230 -1.07 -11.34 -9.01
CA GLN A 230 -1.22 -9.99 -9.56
C GLN A 230 0.07 -9.47 -10.21
N ILE A 231 1.19 -9.59 -9.51
CA ILE A 231 2.47 -9.02 -9.96
C ILE A 231 3.09 -9.87 -11.06
N LEU A 232 3.17 -11.18 -10.86
CA LEU A 232 3.98 -12.09 -11.67
C LEU A 232 3.20 -12.76 -12.80
N LYS A 233 1.89 -12.91 -12.67
CA LYS A 233 1.07 -13.61 -13.67
C LYS A 233 0.22 -12.64 -14.49
N THR A 234 -0.59 -11.81 -13.84
CA THR A 234 -1.53 -10.93 -14.55
C THR A 234 -0.85 -9.63 -14.98
N GLY A 235 0.09 -9.13 -14.17
CA GLY A 235 0.65 -7.78 -14.32
C GLY A 235 -0.34 -6.69 -13.96
N PHE A 236 -1.50 -7.02 -13.39
CA PHE A 236 -2.53 -6.07 -12.95
C PHE A 236 -2.69 -6.24 -11.44
N PHE A 237 -2.30 -5.21 -10.69
CA PHE A 237 -2.11 -5.33 -9.24
C PHE A 237 -2.79 -4.20 -8.47
N HIS A 238 -3.21 -4.54 -7.25
CA HIS A 238 -3.79 -3.60 -6.32
C HIS A 238 -2.68 -2.75 -5.68
N ALA A 239 -2.65 -1.46 -6.01
CA ALA A 239 -1.57 -0.55 -5.62
C ALA A 239 -1.69 -0.04 -4.17
N ASP A 240 -2.90 -0.08 -3.60
CA ASP A 240 -3.13 0.23 -2.18
C ASP A 240 -3.59 -1.02 -1.38
N PRO A 241 -2.69 -1.93 -0.98
CA PRO A 241 -3.03 -3.19 -0.32
C PRO A 241 -3.53 -3.03 1.13
N HIS A 242 -4.18 -1.91 1.45
CA HIS A 242 -4.66 -1.59 2.76
C HIS A 242 -5.57 -2.71 3.32
N PRO A 243 -5.30 -3.20 4.55
CA PRO A 243 -6.13 -4.24 5.18
C PRO A 243 -7.62 -3.87 5.29
N GLY A 244 -7.99 -2.59 5.20
CA GLY A 244 -9.38 -2.14 5.23
C GLY A 244 -10.18 -2.47 3.97
N ASN A 245 -9.51 -2.71 2.84
CA ASN A 245 -10.12 -3.05 1.55
C ASN A 245 -10.30 -4.57 1.35
N LEU A 246 -9.80 -5.36 2.31
CA LEU A 246 -9.84 -6.81 2.31
C LEU A 246 -10.73 -7.34 3.43
N ALA A 247 -11.53 -8.34 3.11
CA ALA A 247 -12.26 -9.13 4.09
C ALA A 247 -12.20 -10.62 3.82
N ILE A 248 -12.61 -11.39 4.81
CA ILE A 248 -12.70 -12.85 4.79
C ILE A 248 -14.17 -13.23 4.74
N ASP A 249 -14.53 -14.01 3.72
CA ASP A 249 -15.86 -14.57 3.55
C ASP A 249 -16.09 -15.76 4.51
N LYS A 250 -17.32 -16.23 4.61
CA LYS A 250 -17.74 -17.35 5.46
C LYS A 250 -16.96 -18.65 5.22
N ASP A 251 -16.47 -18.87 4.01
CA ASP A 251 -15.69 -20.05 3.58
C ASP A 251 -14.16 -19.82 3.67
N GLY A 252 -13.73 -18.65 4.16
CA GLY A 252 -12.32 -18.27 4.26
C GLY A 252 -11.74 -17.67 2.97
N SER A 253 -12.56 -17.41 1.96
CA SER A 253 -12.14 -16.73 0.72
C SER A 253 -11.84 -15.25 0.99
N LEU A 254 -10.89 -14.69 0.24
CA LEU A 254 -10.55 -13.27 0.27
C LEU A 254 -11.55 -12.47 -0.54
N ILE A 255 -12.13 -11.43 0.04
CA ILE A 255 -13.01 -10.48 -0.65
C ILE A 255 -12.26 -9.16 -0.82
N TYR A 256 -12.25 -8.64 -2.04
CA TYR A 256 -11.74 -7.31 -2.39
C TYR A 256 -12.91 -6.34 -2.61
N TYR A 257 -12.87 -5.15 -1.99
CA TYR A 257 -13.95 -4.16 -2.09
C TYR A 257 -13.58 -2.85 -2.78
N ASP A 258 -12.29 -2.60 -2.95
CA ASP A 258 -11.79 -1.35 -3.51
C ASP A 258 -10.90 -1.68 -4.71
N PHE A 259 -11.09 -0.93 -5.78
CA PHE A 259 -10.32 -1.05 -7.02
C PHE A 259 -9.99 0.34 -7.60
N GLY A 260 -10.08 1.39 -6.77
CA GLY A 260 -9.77 2.76 -7.16
C GLY A 260 -8.30 2.94 -7.50
N MET A 261 -7.42 2.16 -6.85
CA MET A 261 -5.98 2.19 -7.05
C MET A 261 -5.44 0.87 -7.61
N MET A 262 -5.45 0.75 -8.94
CA MET A 262 -4.85 -0.38 -9.65
C MET A 262 -3.66 0.06 -10.50
N GLY A 263 -2.59 -0.73 -10.45
CA GLY A 263 -1.41 -0.54 -11.28
C GLY A 263 -1.27 -1.62 -12.35
N GLU A 264 -0.49 -1.31 -13.38
CA GLU A 264 -0.18 -2.24 -14.46
C GLU A 264 1.33 -2.35 -14.67
N ILE A 265 1.82 -3.59 -14.73
CA ILE A 265 3.20 -3.96 -15.00
C ILE A 265 3.26 -4.50 -16.42
N LYS A 266 4.03 -3.83 -17.28
CA LYS A 266 4.27 -4.27 -18.66
C LYS A 266 4.91 -5.66 -18.66
N SER A 267 4.58 -6.47 -19.66
CA SER A 267 5.07 -7.86 -19.79
C SER A 267 6.58 -7.97 -19.63
N PHE A 268 7.34 -7.08 -20.26
CA PHE A 268 8.79 -7.07 -20.16
C PHE A 268 9.31 -6.86 -18.73
N THR A 269 8.74 -5.90 -18.00
CA THR A 269 9.07 -5.67 -16.58
C THR A 269 8.66 -6.87 -15.73
N ARG A 270 7.52 -7.48 -16.04
CA ARG A 270 7.03 -8.68 -15.36
C ARG A 270 7.97 -9.87 -15.54
N ASP A 271 8.50 -10.09 -16.75
CA ASP A 271 9.46 -11.16 -17.02
C ASP A 271 10.79 -10.94 -16.28
N ARG A 272 11.20 -9.67 -16.14
CA ARG A 272 12.36 -9.28 -15.30
C ARG A 272 12.09 -9.53 -13.81
N LEU A 273 10.88 -9.22 -13.32
CA LEU A 273 10.47 -9.53 -11.94
C LEU A 273 10.43 -11.03 -11.69
N LEU A 274 9.90 -11.82 -12.62
CA LEU A 274 9.94 -13.29 -12.55
C LEU A 274 11.37 -13.80 -12.46
N SER A 275 12.27 -13.27 -13.29
CA SER A 275 13.69 -13.62 -13.27
C SER A 275 14.34 -13.28 -11.92
N LEU A 276 14.01 -12.13 -11.32
CA LEU A 276 14.44 -11.77 -9.97
C LEU A 276 13.92 -12.77 -8.93
N PHE A 277 12.64 -13.15 -8.99
CA PHE A 277 12.06 -14.14 -8.08
C PHE A 277 12.76 -15.50 -8.16
N TYR A 278 13.02 -16.00 -9.37
CA TYR A 278 13.77 -17.24 -9.56
C TYR A 278 15.20 -17.13 -9.05
N ALA A 279 15.88 -16.00 -9.28
CA ALA A 279 17.22 -15.77 -8.78
C ALA A 279 17.30 -15.79 -7.25
N VAL A 280 16.32 -15.17 -6.57
CA VAL A 280 16.20 -15.23 -5.11
C VAL A 280 15.95 -16.68 -4.66
N TYR A 281 15.03 -17.39 -5.30
CA TYR A 281 14.71 -18.79 -4.99
C TYR A 281 15.92 -19.72 -5.11
N GLU A 282 16.72 -19.57 -6.17
CA GLU A 282 17.96 -20.32 -6.41
C GLU A 282 19.12 -19.90 -5.50
N LYS A 283 18.96 -18.83 -4.70
CA LYS A 283 20.01 -18.25 -3.85
C LYS A 283 21.23 -17.76 -4.63
N ASP A 284 21.03 -17.36 -5.89
CA ASP A 284 22.10 -16.88 -6.76
C ASP A 284 22.20 -15.36 -6.69
N ALA A 285 23.13 -14.86 -5.87
CA ALA A 285 23.34 -13.43 -5.68
C ALA A 285 23.73 -12.70 -6.97
N ASN A 286 24.41 -13.36 -7.91
CA ASN A 286 24.80 -12.76 -9.18
C ASN A 286 23.58 -12.58 -10.09
N LYS A 287 22.72 -13.61 -10.18
CA LYS A 287 21.44 -13.49 -10.91
C LYS A 287 20.53 -12.44 -10.28
N VAL A 288 20.50 -12.32 -8.95
CA VAL A 288 19.73 -11.29 -8.25
C VAL A 288 20.22 -9.89 -8.65
N ILE A 289 21.53 -9.65 -8.63
CA ILE A 289 22.09 -8.35 -9.01
C ILE A 289 21.83 -8.04 -10.48
N LYS A 290 22.04 -9.01 -11.37
CA LYS A 290 21.72 -8.85 -12.79
C LYS A 290 20.26 -8.48 -12.98
N ALA A 291 19.34 -9.18 -12.32
CA ALA A 291 17.92 -8.89 -12.40
C ALA A 291 17.57 -7.51 -11.81
N LEU A 292 18.24 -7.04 -10.76
CA LEU A 292 18.06 -5.69 -10.21
C LEU A 292 18.59 -4.59 -11.15
N ILE A 293 19.69 -4.85 -11.86
CA ILE A 293 20.20 -3.95 -12.91
C ILE A 293 19.23 -3.93 -14.10
N ASP A 294 18.76 -5.08 -14.54
CA ASP A 294 17.76 -5.19 -15.60
C ASP A 294 16.46 -4.49 -15.20
N LEU A 295 16.07 -4.49 -13.93
CA LEU A 295 14.91 -3.74 -13.44
C LEU A 295 15.18 -2.23 -13.28
N GLU A 296 16.40 -1.77 -13.57
CA GLU A 296 16.87 -0.39 -13.36
C GLU A 296 16.77 0.07 -11.88
N ALA A 297 16.55 -0.88 -10.97
CA ALA A 297 16.51 -0.67 -9.53
C ALA A 297 17.92 -0.48 -8.95
N LEU A 298 18.94 -1.00 -9.65
CA LEU A 298 20.35 -0.82 -9.32
C LEU A 298 21.09 -0.24 -10.53
N GLN A 299 21.70 0.92 -10.33
CA GLN A 299 22.65 1.50 -11.29
C GLN A 299 24.04 0.94 -10.97
N PRO A 300 24.72 0.26 -11.90
CA PRO A 300 26.04 -0.30 -11.64
C PRO A 300 27.08 0.84 -11.55
N THR A 301 27.42 1.25 -10.34
CA THR A 301 28.50 2.20 -10.07
C THR A 301 29.54 1.58 -9.13
N GLY A 302 30.78 1.44 -9.61
CA GLY A 302 31.91 0.92 -8.83
C GLY A 302 31.90 -0.59 -8.58
N ASP A 303 32.58 -1.03 -7.52
CA ASP A 303 32.65 -2.45 -7.11
C ASP A 303 31.32 -2.89 -6.47
N LEU A 304 30.65 -3.87 -7.11
CA LEU A 304 29.38 -4.44 -6.65
C LEU A 304 29.54 -5.52 -5.58
N SER A 305 30.77 -5.92 -5.24
CA SER A 305 31.04 -6.96 -4.22
C SER A 305 30.36 -6.72 -2.86
N PRO A 306 30.27 -5.47 -2.32
CA PRO A 306 29.52 -5.20 -1.10
C PRO A 306 28.00 -5.42 -1.26
N VAL A 307 27.45 -5.10 -2.44
CA VAL A 307 26.05 -5.34 -2.78
C VAL A 307 25.79 -6.85 -2.93
N CYS A 308 26.69 -7.59 -3.59
CA CYS A 308 26.64 -9.05 -3.68
C CYS A 308 26.56 -9.70 -2.30
N ARG A 309 27.44 -9.29 -1.38
CA ARG A 309 27.46 -9.80 0.00
C ARG A 309 26.16 -9.49 0.76
N THR A 310 25.59 -8.31 0.53
CA THR A 310 24.33 -7.89 1.15
C THR A 310 23.13 -8.65 0.57
N CYS A 311 23.04 -8.81 -0.75
CA CYS A 311 22.02 -9.62 -1.41
C CYS A 311 22.11 -11.10 -1.00
N TYR A 312 23.32 -11.65 -0.85
CA TYR A 312 23.53 -13.00 -0.35
C TYR A 312 23.04 -13.16 1.11
N PHE A 313 23.39 -12.21 1.98
CA PHE A 313 22.94 -12.20 3.38
C PHE A 313 21.42 -12.03 3.51
N LEU A 314 20.83 -11.09 2.77
CA LEU A 314 19.39 -10.83 2.77
C LEU A 314 18.62 -11.99 2.12
N GLY A 315 19.08 -12.54 1.00
CA GLY A 315 18.46 -13.70 0.37
C GLY A 315 18.43 -14.92 1.30
N ARG A 316 19.50 -15.13 2.07
CA ARG A 316 19.55 -16.17 3.09
C ARG A 316 18.55 -15.92 4.23
N LYS A 317 18.44 -14.67 4.72
CA LYS A 317 17.47 -14.29 5.75
C LYS A 317 16.01 -14.31 5.30
N VAL A 318 15.73 -13.83 4.10
CA VAL A 318 14.37 -13.83 3.52
C VAL A 318 13.89 -15.26 3.33
N ILE A 319 14.77 -16.17 2.88
CA ILE A 319 14.42 -17.60 2.78
C ILE A 319 14.34 -18.25 4.16
N GLU A 320 15.21 -17.90 5.10
CA GLU A 320 15.11 -18.38 6.49
C GLU A 320 13.79 -17.92 7.13
N GLU A 321 13.35 -16.66 6.97
CA GLU A 321 12.09 -16.15 7.50
C GLU A 321 10.85 -16.66 6.74
N ILE A 322 10.94 -16.85 5.41
CA ILE A 322 9.89 -17.52 4.62
C ILE A 322 9.80 -19.00 5.05
N SER A 323 10.93 -19.67 5.29
CA SER A 323 10.95 -21.07 5.74
C SER A 323 10.54 -21.23 7.21
N PHE A 324 10.88 -20.27 8.09
CA PHE A 324 10.51 -20.27 9.52
C PHE A 324 9.08 -19.81 9.76
N ASN A 325 8.50 -18.90 8.95
CA ASN A 325 7.10 -18.51 9.11
C ASN A 325 6.12 -19.50 8.45
N ILE A 326 6.62 -20.42 7.61
CA ILE A 326 5.83 -21.54 7.08
C ILE A 326 5.82 -22.74 8.06
N TYR A 327 6.76 -22.81 9.01
CA TYR A 327 6.80 -23.86 10.04
C TYR A 327 7.10 -23.25 11.42
N PHE A 328 6.10 -23.23 12.31
CA PHE A 328 6.13 -22.86 13.75
C PHE A 328 5.71 -21.43 14.15
N LEU A 329 4.44 -21.32 14.57
CA LEU A 329 4.09 -20.61 15.80
C LEU A 329 3.17 -21.51 16.66
N PRO A 330 3.69 -22.21 17.69
CA PRO A 330 2.88 -22.60 18.84
C PRO A 330 2.67 -21.37 19.74
N PRO A 331 1.66 -21.38 20.64
CA PRO A 331 1.18 -20.19 21.32
C PRO A 331 2.27 -19.57 22.19
N PHE A 332 2.47 -18.26 22.07
CA PHE A 332 3.33 -17.48 22.96
C PHE A 332 2.87 -17.66 24.41
N ARG A 333 3.54 -18.54 25.18
CA ARG A 333 3.56 -18.50 26.64
C ARG A 333 4.68 -17.55 27.06
N TYR A 334 4.29 -16.51 27.77
CA TYR A 334 5.18 -15.61 28.50
C TYR A 334 5.89 -16.41 29.60
N THR A 335 7.17 -16.72 29.42
CA THR A 335 8.07 -17.03 30.54
C THR A 335 9.45 -16.45 30.26
N GLY A 336 9.84 -15.46 31.06
CA GLY A 336 11.13 -14.78 30.93
C GLY A 336 12.30 -15.71 31.21
N LYS A 337 13.16 -15.92 30.20
CA LYS A 337 14.57 -16.27 30.39
C LYS A 337 15.42 -15.52 29.36
N LYS A 338 16.45 -14.84 29.87
CA LYS A 338 17.43 -14.03 29.13
C LYS A 338 18.15 -14.88 28.08
N VAL A 339 18.08 -14.48 26.81
CA VAL A 339 18.98 -15.00 25.75
C VAL A 339 20.29 -14.22 25.82
N ARG A 340 21.40 -14.94 26.03
CA ARG A 340 22.77 -14.41 26.04
C ARG A 340 23.18 -13.94 24.64
N THR A 341 23.76 -12.74 24.58
CA THR A 341 24.41 -12.16 23.41
C THR A 341 25.64 -13.00 23.02
N ILE A 342 25.68 -13.52 21.79
CA ILE A 342 26.88 -14.11 21.19
C ILE A 342 27.62 -12.98 20.45
N PHE A 343 28.74 -12.53 21.02
CA PHE A 343 29.76 -11.77 20.30
C PHE A 343 30.72 -12.77 19.65
N LEU A 344 30.86 -12.74 18.32
CA LEU A 344 31.99 -13.39 17.64
C LEU A 344 33.03 -12.33 17.34
N GLY A 345 33.95 -12.14 18.29
CA GLY A 345 35.26 -11.55 18.01
C GLY A 345 36.12 -12.58 17.28
N GLN A 346 36.83 -12.15 16.24
CA GLN A 346 37.84 -12.96 15.56
C GLN A 346 38.92 -13.38 16.56
N SER A 347 39.20 -14.69 16.60
CA SER A 347 40.38 -15.25 17.23
C SER A 347 41.62 -14.85 16.42
N ALA A 348 42.49 -14.03 16.99
CA ALA A 348 43.87 -13.88 16.56
C ALA A 348 44.77 -14.42 17.67
N GLU A 349 45.53 -15.47 17.36
CA GLU A 349 46.65 -15.91 18.20
C GLU A 349 47.79 -14.87 18.18
N PRO A 350 48.60 -14.76 19.23
CA PRO A 350 49.58 -13.69 19.37
C PRO A 350 50.87 -14.02 18.63
N VAL A 351 51.31 -13.13 17.73
CA VAL A 351 52.72 -13.06 17.31
C VAL A 351 53.29 -11.74 17.83
N THR A 352 54.28 -11.88 18.70
CA THR A 352 55.10 -10.83 19.29
C THR A 352 55.94 -10.10 18.23
N GLY A 353 56.07 -8.77 18.30
CA GLY A 353 57.16 -8.06 17.61
C GLY A 353 56.90 -6.61 17.20
N SER A 354 57.25 -5.68 18.09
CA SER A 354 57.87 -4.36 17.85
C SER A 354 57.36 -3.39 16.76
N THR A 355 56.91 -2.24 17.27
CA THR A 355 57.26 -0.84 16.91
C THR A 355 56.83 -0.21 15.58
N ALA A 356 56.23 0.99 15.75
CA ALA A 356 56.33 2.23 14.97
C ALA A 356 55.15 2.61 14.05
N ASP A 357 54.50 3.71 14.47
CA ASP A 357 53.87 4.80 13.71
C ASP A 357 53.20 4.54 12.35
N SER A 358 51.89 4.82 12.26
CA SER A 358 51.39 6.09 11.67
C SER A 358 49.88 6.07 11.42
N SER A 359 49.20 7.08 11.96
CA SER A 359 47.93 7.71 11.51
C SER A 359 46.89 6.87 10.74
N CYS A 360 45.78 6.51 11.42
CA CYS A 360 44.47 6.41 10.76
C CYS A 360 43.34 6.76 11.74
N ASN A 361 42.63 7.85 11.44
CA ASN A 361 41.63 8.48 12.30
C ASN A 361 40.22 8.04 11.83
N TRP A 362 39.68 6.95 12.37
CA TRP A 362 38.29 6.51 12.12
C TRP A 362 37.37 7.01 13.25
N ARG A 363 36.66 8.12 13.01
CA ARG A 363 35.54 8.56 13.86
C ARG A 363 34.23 7.92 13.38
N GLY A 364 33.78 6.92 14.12
CA GLY A 364 32.41 6.78 14.65
C GLY A 364 31.22 6.72 13.69
N LEU A 365 30.73 5.50 13.44
CA LEU A 365 29.30 5.25 13.15
C LEU A 365 28.69 4.49 14.34
N VAL A 366 27.93 5.20 15.16
CA VAL A 366 27.11 4.60 16.24
C VAL A 366 25.80 4.15 15.63
N CYS A 367 25.59 2.84 15.51
CA CYS A 367 24.32 2.26 15.08
C CYS A 367 23.44 1.96 16.30
N ASN A 368 22.42 2.80 16.52
CA ASN A 368 21.40 2.60 17.56
C ASN A 368 20.37 1.56 17.08
N CYS A 369 20.60 0.28 17.38
CA CYS A 369 19.61 -0.77 17.21
C CYS A 369 18.58 -0.72 18.35
N ALA A 370 17.42 -0.11 18.09
CA ALA A 370 16.24 -0.21 18.94
C ALA A 370 15.12 -0.93 18.18
N ARG A 371 14.78 -2.12 18.69
CA ARG A 371 13.51 -2.86 18.57
C ARG A 371 12.48 -2.26 17.61
N SER A 372 12.26 -2.90 16.46
CA SER A 372 11.02 -2.72 15.70
C SER A 372 10.60 -4.00 14.99
N THR A 373 9.33 -4.31 15.21
CA THR A 373 8.51 -5.37 14.62
C THR A 373 8.39 -5.15 13.11
N PHE A 374 8.64 -6.20 12.32
CA PHE A 374 8.55 -6.20 10.86
C PHE A 374 7.11 -5.98 10.37
N PRO A 375 6.92 -5.17 9.32
CA PRO A 375 6.05 -5.53 8.21
C PRO A 375 6.85 -5.54 6.91
N PHE A 376 6.73 -6.62 6.14
CA PHE A 376 7.28 -6.71 4.78
C PHE A 376 6.45 -5.81 3.85
N SER A 377 7.01 -4.65 3.50
CA SER A 377 6.59 -3.87 2.34
C SER A 377 7.69 -3.99 1.29
N PHE A 378 7.44 -4.68 0.18
CA PHE A 378 8.32 -4.64 -0.98
C PHE A 378 8.14 -3.27 -1.66
N HIS A 379 9.19 -2.46 -1.70
CA HIS A 379 9.23 -1.20 -2.45
C HIS A 379 10.27 -1.34 -3.55
N ILE A 380 9.81 -1.39 -4.80
CA ILE A 380 10.67 -1.37 -5.99
C ILE A 380 10.72 0.08 -6.48
N TYR A 381 11.91 0.68 -6.45
CA TYR A 381 12.17 2.01 -6.99
C TYR A 381 12.73 1.91 -8.41
N VAL A 382 12.14 2.63 -9.36
CA VAL A 382 12.75 2.95 -10.66
C VAL A 382 13.05 4.44 -10.65
N ARG A 383 14.32 4.82 -10.78
CA ARG A 383 14.78 6.20 -10.72
C ARG A 383 15.17 6.67 -12.13
N HIS A 384 14.28 7.37 -12.83
CA HIS A 384 14.64 8.04 -14.08
C HIS A 384 15.40 9.35 -13.76
N LYS A 385 16.64 9.48 -14.23
CA LYS A 385 17.30 10.77 -14.38
C LYS A 385 17.36 11.12 -15.86
N GLY A 386 16.82 12.29 -16.20
CA GLY A 386 16.91 12.88 -17.53
C GLY A 386 18.37 13.06 -17.95
N ILE A 387 18.63 12.72 -19.21
CA ILE A 387 19.90 12.95 -19.90
C ILE A 387 19.97 14.44 -20.24
N LEU A 388 20.86 15.17 -19.58
CA LEU A 388 21.35 16.46 -20.06
C LEU A 388 22.45 16.15 -21.08
N ASN A 389 22.14 16.34 -22.37
CA ASN A 389 23.16 16.54 -23.39
C ASN A 389 23.42 18.04 -23.54
N SER A 390 24.71 18.34 -23.59
CA SER A 390 25.43 19.59 -23.88
C SER A 390 24.68 20.69 -24.62
#